data_AF-A0A1E3Y6N8-F1
#
_entry.id   AF-A0A1E3Y6N8-F1
#
_cell.length_a   1.000
_cell.length_b   1.000
_cell.length_c   1.000
_cell.angle_alpha   90.00
_cell.angle_beta   90.00
_cell.angle_gamma   90.00
#
_symmetry.space_group_name_H-M   'P 1'
#
loop_
_entity.id
_entity.type
_entity.pdbx_description
1 polymer ?
#
loop_
_entity_poly.entity_id
_entity_poly.type
_entity_poly.pdbx_seq_one_letter_code
_entity_poly.pdbx_strand_id
1 'polypeptide(L)'
;MTVKASVSLSPQQAEFARKLVEDGHFPSLAAVVERGLDLVREETEMREEDQEALRALLLRRMEGPFLSEEESRVQIEEMIARKKVEYGL
;
A
#
# COMPACT_ATOMS: atom_id res chain seq x y z
N MET A 1 -19.59 -7.68 18.80
CA MET A 1 -19.43 -7.33 20.23
C MET A 1 -18.45 -6.17 20.31
N THR A 2 -18.77 -5.10 21.04
CA THR A 2 -17.87 -3.94 21.24
C THR A 2 -17.22 -4.04 22.61
N VAL A 3 -15.89 -3.98 22.67
CA VAL A 3 -15.13 -3.98 23.92
C VAL A 3 -14.82 -2.55 24.32
N LYS A 4 -15.12 -2.17 25.56
CA LYS A 4 -14.74 -0.84 26.08
C LYS A 4 -13.28 -0.87 26.51
N ALA A 5 -12.46 -0.04 25.87
CA ALA A 5 -11.07 0.18 26.24
C ALA A 5 -10.88 1.61 26.75
N SER A 6 -10.06 1.77 27.79
CA SER A 6 -9.61 3.09 28.26
C SER A 6 -8.26 3.40 27.62
N VAL A 7 -8.17 4.51 26.88
CA VAL A 7 -6.95 4.95 26.20
C VAL A 7 -6.61 6.38 26.59
N SER A 8 -5.32 6.66 26.75
CA SER A 8 -4.83 8.01 26.99
C SER A 8 -4.61 8.72 25.66
N LEU A 9 -5.13 9.93 25.55
CA LEU A 9 -4.89 10.82 24.41
C LEU A 9 -4.02 11.99 24.85
N SER A 10 -3.16 12.49 23.96
CA SER A 10 -2.49 13.76 24.21
C SER A 10 -3.52 14.90 24.24
N PRO A 11 -3.22 16.03 24.93
CA PRO A 11 -4.12 17.18 24.94
C PRO A 11 -4.52 17.66 23.53
N GLN A 12 -3.57 17.63 22.59
CA GLN A 12 -3.76 18.03 21.19
C GLN A 12 -4.68 17.05 20.45
N GLN A 13 -4.52 15.73 20.65
CA GLN A 13 -5.38 14.72 20.06
C GLN A 13 -6.82 14.82 20.60
N ALA A 14 -6.96 15.07 21.90
CA ALA A 14 -8.27 15.24 22.54
C ALA A 14 -8.99 16.51 22.04
N GLU A 15 -8.27 17.62 21.87
CA GLU A 15 -8.81 18.85 21.30
C GLU A 15 -9.26 18.66 19.85
N PHE A 16 -8.41 18.06 19.01
CA PHE A 16 -8.74 17.78 17.61
C PHE A 16 -9.96 16.87 17.47
N ALA A 17 -10.00 15.77 18.24
CA ALA A 17 -11.12 14.83 18.19
C ALA A 17 -12.43 15.48 18.68
N ARG A 18 -12.37 16.36 19.70
CA ARG A 18 -13.56 17.13 20.13
C ARG A 18 -14.05 18.06 19.04
N LYS A 19 -13.15 18.80 18.40
CA LYS A 19 -13.52 19.71 17.31
C LYS A 19 -14.21 18.97 16.16
N LEU A 20 -13.72 17.79 15.77
CA LEU A 20 -14.35 16.96 14.75
C LEU A 20 -15.79 16.53 15.12
N VAL A 21 -16.08 16.33 16.40
CA VAL A 21 -17.42 16.00 16.88
C VAL A 21 -18.30 17.24 16.92
N GLU A 22 -17.77 18.37 17.41
CA GLU A 22 -18.46 19.67 17.47
C GLU A 22 -18.85 20.17 16.07
N ASP A 23 -17.96 20.00 15.09
CA ASP A 23 -18.18 20.33 13.68
C ASP A 23 -19.14 19.33 12.99
N GLY A 24 -19.59 18.28 13.69
CA GLY A 24 -20.56 17.29 13.20
C GLY A 24 -19.97 16.25 12.24
N HIS A 25 -18.65 16.17 12.10
CA HIS A 25 -18.00 15.16 11.25
C HIS A 25 -18.10 13.75 11.84
N PHE A 26 -18.16 13.64 13.17
CA PHE A 26 -18.29 12.36 13.87
C PHE A 26 -19.33 12.44 14.99
N PRO A 27 -20.05 11.33 15.25
CA PRO A 27 -21.11 11.30 16.27
C PRO A 27 -20.57 11.25 17.71
N SER A 28 -19.29 10.88 17.90
CA SER A 28 -18.67 10.81 19.22
C SER A 28 -17.13 10.72 19.12
N LEU A 29 -16.44 10.94 20.24
CA LEU A 29 -14.99 10.73 20.34
C LEU A 29 -14.60 9.27 20.06
N ALA A 30 -15.41 8.31 20.49
CA ALA A 30 -15.16 6.89 20.23
C ALA A 30 -15.16 6.61 18.72
N ALA A 31 -16.10 7.18 17.97
CA ALA A 31 -16.18 7.02 16.52
C ALA A 31 -14.95 7.62 15.79
N VAL A 32 -14.36 8.70 16.32
CA VAL A 32 -13.10 9.26 15.78
C VAL A 32 -11.95 8.27 15.99
N VAL A 33 -11.83 7.69 17.18
CA VAL A 33 -10.78 6.71 17.51
C VAL A 33 -10.95 5.42 16.70
N GLU A 34 -12.18 4.93 16.57
CA GLU A 34 -12.51 3.76 15.73
C GLU A 34 -12.08 4.00 14.28
N ARG A 35 -12.44 5.16 13.68
CA ARG A 35 -12.02 5.50 12.33
C ARG A 35 -10.49 5.60 12.21
N GLY A 36 -9.81 6.12 13.23
CA GLY A 36 -8.35 6.17 13.27
C GLY A 36 -7.72 4.78 13.25
N LEU A 37 -8.27 3.83 14.02
CA LEU A 37 -7.82 2.44 14.02
C LEU A 37 -8.07 1.74 12.69
N ASP A 38 -9.22 2.00 12.06
CA ASP A 38 -9.52 1.46 10.73
C ASP A 38 -8.51 1.93 9.69
N LEU A 39 -8.11 3.21 9.72
CA LEU A 39 -7.10 3.75 8.81
C LEU A 39 -5.73 3.09 9.02
N VAL A 40 -5.32 2.90 10.28
CA VAL A 40 -4.05 2.21 10.60
C VAL A 40 -4.10 0.76 10.13
N ARG A 41 -5.24 0.07 10.31
CA ARG A 41 -5.44 -1.29 9.83
C ARG A 41 -5.33 -1.35 8.30
N GLU A 42 -6.04 -0.48 7.60
CA GLU A 42 -6.00 -0.39 6.12
C GLU A 42 -4.58 -0.13 5.61
N GLU A 43 -3.84 0.83 6.21
CA GLU A 43 -2.44 1.08 5.86
C GLU A 43 -1.57 -0.15 6.10
N THR A 44 -1.80 -0.87 7.20
CA THR A 44 -0.99 -2.04 7.56
C THR A 44 -1.26 -3.22 6.63
N GLU A 45 -2.54 -3.51 6.36
CA GLU A 45 -2.97 -4.56 5.42
C GLU A 45 -2.43 -4.27 4.00
N MET A 46 -2.58 -3.04 3.49
CA MET A 46 -2.02 -2.67 2.18
C MET A 46 -0.50 -2.84 2.13
N ARG A 47 0.21 -2.46 3.20
CA ARG A 47 1.67 -2.62 3.26
C ARG A 47 2.09 -4.08 3.32
N GLU A 48 1.34 -4.93 4.02
CA GLU A 48 1.59 -6.37 4.08
C GLU A 48 1.32 -7.04 2.72
N GLU A 49 0.20 -6.68 2.07
CA GLU A 49 -0.14 -7.15 0.71
C GLU A 49 0.93 -6.75 -0.32
N ASP A 50 1.36 -5.48 -0.31
CA ASP A 50 2.44 -4.99 -1.18
C ASP A 50 3.76 -5.73 -0.93
N GLN A 51 4.08 -5.99 0.33
CA GLN A 51 5.29 -6.75 0.69
C GLN A 51 5.22 -8.21 0.23
N GLU A 52 4.06 -8.85 0.36
CA GLU A 52 3.85 -10.21 -0.10
C GLU A 52 3.92 -10.29 -1.63
N ALA A 53 3.30 -9.36 -2.33
CA ALA A 53 3.36 -9.25 -3.78
C ALA A 53 4.81 -9.04 -4.27
N LEU A 54 5.56 -8.15 -3.62
CA LEU A 54 6.98 -7.93 -3.93
C LEU A 54 7.80 -9.20 -3.68
N ARG A 55 7.58 -9.88 -2.54
CA ARG A 55 8.29 -11.12 -2.20
C ARG A 55 8.00 -12.21 -3.23
N ALA A 56 6.75 -12.38 -3.64
CA ALA A 56 6.35 -13.33 -4.67
C ALA A 56 7.00 -13.02 -6.02
N LEU A 57 7.05 -11.74 -6.42
CA LEU A 57 7.72 -11.30 -7.64
C LEU A 57 9.22 -11.62 -7.62
N LEU A 58 9.89 -11.36 -6.50
CA LEU A 58 11.32 -11.64 -6.35
C LEU A 58 11.61 -13.15 -6.38
N LEU A 59 10.84 -13.95 -5.66
CA LEU A 59 10.98 -15.42 -5.68
C LEU A 59 10.78 -15.97 -7.10
N ARG A 60 9.72 -15.55 -7.80
CA ARG A 60 9.48 -15.92 -9.19
C ARG A 60 10.63 -15.48 -10.11
N ARG A 61 11.21 -14.30 -9.89
CA ARG A 61 12.35 -13.83 -10.68
C ARG A 61 13.61 -14.66 -10.41
N MET A 62 13.82 -15.10 -9.17
CA MET A 62 14.97 -15.92 -8.76
C MET A 62 14.91 -17.34 -9.32
N GLU A 63 13.72 -17.88 -9.60
CA GLU A 63 13.56 -19.18 -10.26
C GLU A 63 14.03 -19.19 -11.73
N GLY A 64 14.08 -18.00 -12.37
CA GLY A 64 14.53 -17.84 -13.74
C GLY A 64 16.04 -17.58 -13.86
N PRO A 65 16.63 -17.83 -15.04
CA PRO A 65 18.04 -17.52 -15.27
C PRO A 65 18.31 -16.01 -15.13
N PHE A 66 19.51 -15.67 -14.68
CA PHE A 66 20.04 -14.32 -14.79
C PHE A 66 20.69 -14.15 -16.16
N LEU A 67 20.41 -13.02 -16.81
CA LEU A 67 21.04 -12.65 -18.07
C LEU A 67 22.14 -11.64 -17.76
N SER A 68 23.23 -11.71 -18.51
CA SER A 68 24.19 -10.63 -18.57
C SER A 68 23.58 -9.38 -19.22
N GLU A 69 24.23 -8.25 -19.04
CA GLU A 69 23.81 -6.99 -19.66
C GLU A 69 23.78 -7.09 -21.19
N GLU A 70 24.78 -7.75 -21.79
CA GLU A 70 24.87 -7.96 -23.24
C GLU A 70 23.71 -8.80 -23.76
N GLU A 71 23.44 -9.96 -23.13
CA GLU A 71 22.33 -10.84 -23.50
C GLU A 71 20.98 -10.14 -23.36
N SER A 72 20.80 -9.37 -22.29
CA SER A 72 19.59 -8.58 -22.04
C SER A 72 19.36 -7.54 -23.12
N ARG A 73 20.42 -6.79 -23.49
CA ARG A 73 20.34 -5.74 -24.52
C ARG A 73 19.95 -6.32 -25.88
N VAL A 74 20.58 -7.40 -26.31
CA VAL A 74 20.27 -8.05 -27.59
C VAL A 74 18.81 -8.50 -27.61
N GLN A 75 18.32 -9.17 -26.57
CA GLN A 75 16.92 -9.63 -26.51
C GLN A 75 15.91 -8.47 -26.53
N ILE A 76 16.22 -7.36 -25.86
CA ILE A 76 15.37 -6.16 -25.86
C ILE A 76 15.34 -5.52 -27.25
N GLU A 77 16.48 -5.37 -27.91
CA GLU A 77 16.55 -4.81 -29.27
C GLU A 77 15.78 -5.66 -30.28
N GLU A 78 15.91 -6.99 -30.20
CA GLU A 78 15.13 -7.91 -31.03
C GLU A 78 13.63 -7.81 -30.76
N MET A 79 13.23 -7.72 -29.49
CA MET A 79 11.83 -7.51 -29.12
C MET A 79 11.28 -6.21 -29.70
N ILE A 80 12.04 -5.12 -29.60
CA ILE A 80 11.66 -3.81 -30.13
C ILE A 80 11.56 -3.88 -31.66
N ALA A 81 12.53 -4.49 -32.35
CA ALA A 81 12.51 -4.65 -33.80
C ALA A 81 11.28 -5.45 -34.26
N ARG A 82 10.96 -6.57 -33.59
CA ARG A 82 9.73 -7.33 -33.86
C ARG A 82 8.47 -6.48 -33.69
N LYS A 83 8.38 -5.72 -32.60
CA LYS A 83 7.23 -4.82 -32.35
C LYS A 83 7.14 -3.72 -33.40
N LYS A 84 8.24 -3.12 -33.84
CA LYS A 84 8.22 -2.10 -34.90
C LYS A 84 7.63 -2.65 -36.19
N VAL A 85 8.05 -3.85 -36.59
CA VAL A 85 7.48 -4.54 -37.76
C VAL A 85 5.98 -4.81 -37.56
N GLU A 86 5.57 -5.29 -36.39
CA GLU A 86 4.15 -5.52 -36.05
C GLU A 86 3.29 -4.25 -36.17
N TYR A 87 3.83 -3.10 -35.75
CA TYR A 87 3.15 -1.81 -35.80
C TYR A 87 3.41 -1.01 -37.10
N GLY A 88 4.18 -1.56 -38.06
CA GLY A 88 4.47 -0.91 -39.35
C GLY A 88 5.38 0.33 -39.27
N LEU A 89 6.28 0.38 -38.28
CA LEU A 89 7.23 1.46 -38.02
C LEU A 89 8.62 1.20 -38.60
#